data_AF-A0A377Q696-F1
#
_entry.id   AF-A0A377Q696-F1
#
_cell.length_a   1.000
_cell.length_b   1.000
_cell.length_c   1.000
_cell.angle_alpha   90.00
_cell.angle_beta   90.00
_cell.angle_gamma   90.00
#
_symmetry.space_group_name_H-M   'P 1'
#
loop_
_entity.id
_entity.type
_entity.pdbx_description
1 polymer ?
#
loop_
_entity_poly.entity_id
_entity_poly.type
_entity_poly.pdbx_seq_one_letter_code
_entity_poly.pdbx_strand_id
1 'polypeptide(L)'
;MNTQMFKYQDGSEIMIGDSVLLENGRTLGTVKFIVTTPEEMKAINVEEPGVMLQSPPFGRVYLPQWSLVQDPLRFVSREQQA
;
A
#
# COMPACT_ATOMS: atom_id res chain seq x y z
N MET A 1 7.54 -1.33 20.50
CA MET A 1 7.64 -1.05 19.05
C MET A 1 6.22 -0.89 18.55
N ASN A 2 5.82 0.31 18.14
CA ASN A 2 4.50 0.52 17.55
C ASN A 2 4.59 0.16 16.07
N THR A 3 4.02 -0.97 15.68
CA THR A 3 3.87 -1.32 14.26
C THR A 3 2.86 -0.35 13.65
N GLN A 4 3.33 0.58 12.83
CA GLN A 4 2.45 1.47 12.07
C GLN A 4 1.61 0.60 11.13
N MET A 5 0.29 0.55 11.34
CA MET A 5 -0.62 -0.18 10.46
C MET A 5 -1.27 0.79 9.48
N PHE A 6 -1.17 0.51 8.18
CA PHE A 6 -1.90 1.24 7.15
C PHE A 6 -3.34 0.73 7.08
N LYS A 7 -4.29 1.66 6.99
CA LYS A 7 -5.71 1.36 6.98
C LYS A 7 -6.39 1.96 5.75
N TYR A 8 -7.42 1.28 5.28
CA TYR A 8 -8.39 1.82 4.34
C TYR A 8 -9.28 2.87 5.02
N GLN A 9 -10.07 3.60 4.21
CA GLN A 9 -10.98 4.63 4.72
C GLN A 9 -12.04 4.10 5.68
N ASP A 10 -12.43 2.82 5.55
CA ASP A 10 -13.36 2.14 6.45
C ASP A 10 -12.71 1.66 7.76
N GLY A 11 -11.40 1.89 7.93
CA GLY A 11 -10.61 1.50 9.10
C GLY A 11 -10.07 0.08 9.07
N SER A 12 -10.41 -0.72 8.04
CA SER A 12 -9.84 -2.06 7.85
C SER A 12 -8.37 -1.97 7.44
N GLU A 13 -7.59 -3.01 7.77
CA GLU A 13 -6.15 -3.02 7.54
C GLU A 13 -5.80 -3.35 6.09
N ILE A 14 -4.84 -2.60 5.54
CA ILE A 14 -4.22 -2.91 4.24
C ILE A 14 -3.30 -4.11 4.44
N MET A 15 -3.45 -5.12 3.61
CA MET A 15 -2.68 -6.37 3.68
C MET A 15 -1.96 -6.64 2.36
N ILE A 16 -0.84 -7.35 2.46
CA ILE A 16 -0.13 -7.85 1.28
C ILE A 16 -1.06 -8.81 0.52
N GLY A 17 -1.13 -8.63 -0.80
CA GLY A 17 -2.00 -9.40 -1.69
C GLY A 17 -3.34 -8.71 -2.00
N ASP A 18 -3.70 -7.63 -1.30
CA ASP A 18 -4.92 -6.90 -1.59
C ASP A 18 -4.90 -6.33 -3.01
N SER A 19 -5.99 -6.59 -3.75
CA SER A 19 -6.31 -5.86 -4.95
C SER A 19 -6.96 -4.54 -4.56
N VAL A 20 -6.43 -3.45 -5.09
CA VAL A 20 -6.83 -2.08 -4.75
C VAL A 20 -6.93 -1.23 -6.00
N LEU A 21 -7.65 -0.11 -5.89
CA LEU A 21 -7.59 0.97 -6.86
C LEU A 21 -6.80 2.15 -6.28
N LEU A 22 -5.91 2.71 -7.11
CA LEU A 22 -5.15 3.95 -6.88
C LEU A 22 -5.57 5.02 -7.90
N GLU A 23 -4.97 6.22 -7.81
CA GLU A 23 -5.25 7.36 -8.70
C GLU A 23 -6.75 7.71 -8.73
N ASN A 24 -7.33 8.00 -7.57
CA ASN A 24 -8.76 8.27 -7.38
C ASN A 24 -9.68 7.14 -7.85
N GLY A 25 -9.21 5.89 -7.80
CA GLY A 25 -10.00 4.72 -8.13
C GLY A 25 -9.95 4.30 -9.61
N ARG A 26 -8.95 4.75 -10.37
CA ARG A 26 -8.87 4.52 -11.83
C ARG A 26 -7.96 3.37 -12.22
N THR A 27 -6.93 3.14 -11.44
CA THR A 27 -5.86 2.21 -11.80
C THR A 27 -5.84 1.05 -10.82
N LEU A 28 -5.82 -0.19 -11.33
CA LEU A 28 -5.76 -1.40 -10.51
C LEU A 28 -4.32 -1.70 -10.09
N GLY A 29 -4.14 -1.99 -8.80
CA GLY A 29 -2.87 -2.44 -8.24
C GLY A 29 -3.05 -3.60 -7.27
N THR A 30 -1.96 -4.30 -6.99
CA THR A 30 -1.87 -5.31 -5.93
C THR A 30 -0.83 -4.90 -4.91
N VAL A 31 -1.17 -4.91 -3.63
CA VAL A 31 -0.22 -4.63 -2.54
C VAL A 31 0.84 -5.73 -2.51
N LYS A 32 2.12 -5.35 -2.63
CA LYS A 32 3.26 -6.29 -2.62
C LYS A 32 4.09 -6.20 -1.36
N PHE A 33 4.22 -5.02 -0.79
CA PHE A 33 5.01 -4.81 0.42
C PHE A 33 4.48 -3.61 1.19
N ILE A 34 4.55 -3.67 2.52
CA ILE A 34 4.16 -2.58 3.41
C ILE A 34 5.42 -2.22 4.20
N VAL A 35 5.85 -0.96 4.10
CA VAL A 35 7.08 -0.46 4.70
C VAL A 35 6.71 0.30 5.96
N THR A 36 7.21 -0.17 7.10
CA THR A 36 6.87 0.37 8.41
C THR A 36 8.09 0.66 9.28
N THR A 37 9.22 -0.02 9.05
CA THR A 37 10.43 0.13 9.87
C THR A 37 11.53 0.95 9.18
N PRO A 38 12.43 1.59 9.95
CA PRO A 38 13.62 2.24 9.39
C PRO A 38 14.50 1.30 8.57
N GLU A 39 14.61 0.03 8.96
CA GLU A 39 15.38 -0.98 8.23
C GLU A 39 14.76 -1.28 6.86
N GLU A 40 13.42 -1.42 6.79
CA GLU A 40 12.70 -1.62 5.53
C GLU A 40 12.82 -0.40 4.62
N MET A 41 12.68 0.81 5.19
CA MET A 41 12.86 2.07 4.45
C MET A 41 14.26 2.17 3.84
N LYS A 42 15.29 1.85 4.63
CA LYS A 42 16.68 1.81 4.15
C LYS A 42 16.90 0.74 3.08
N ALA A 43 16.28 -0.43 3.22
CA ALA A 43 16.45 -1.54 2.28
C ALA A 43 15.93 -1.23 0.88
N ILE A 44 14.92 -0.36 0.75
CA ILE A 44 14.36 0.05 -0.54
C ILE A 44 14.66 1.51 -0.91
N ASN A 45 15.52 2.19 -0.14
CA ASN A 45 15.93 3.58 -0.33
C ASN A 45 14.76 4.59 -0.39
N VAL A 46 13.89 4.55 0.62
CA VAL A 46 12.80 5.53 0.81
C VAL A 46 12.95 6.24 2.16
N GLU A 47 12.38 7.43 2.28
CA GLU A 47 12.54 8.29 3.45
C GLU A 47 11.38 8.16 4.46
N GLU A 48 10.22 7.66 4.02
CA GLU A 48 9.00 7.57 4.82
C GLU A 48 8.30 6.21 4.65
N PRO A 49 7.52 5.75 5.66
CA PRO A 49 6.67 4.57 5.57
C PRO A 49 5.66 4.66 4.42
N GLY A 50 5.21 3.52 3.93
CA GLY A 50 4.30 3.50 2.79
C GLY A 50 3.95 2.11 2.28
N VAL A 51 3.30 2.08 1.12
CA VAL A 51 2.81 0.85 0.49
C VAL A 51 3.41 0.72 -0.90
N MET A 52 4.00 -0.43 -1.19
CA MET A 52 4.46 -0.81 -2.52
C MET A 52 3.38 -1.62 -3.25
N LEU A 53 3.03 -1.18 -4.44
CA LEU A 53 2.02 -1.78 -5.31
C LEU A 53 2.68 -2.32 -6.58
N GLN A 54 2.14 -3.42 -7.10
CA GLN A 54 2.33 -3.80 -8.51
C GLN A 54 1.09 -3.36 -9.29
N SER A 55 1.26 -2.46 -10.25
CA SER A 55 0.17 -1.84 -11.02
C SER A 55 0.55 -1.81 -12.50
N PRO A 56 -0.03 -2.67 -13.34
CA PRO A 56 0.11 -2.54 -14.80
C PRO A 56 -0.57 -1.25 -15.31
N PRO A 57 -0.03 -0.58 -16.34
CA PRO A 57 1.24 -0.86 -17.03
C PRO A 57 2.48 -0.28 -16.32
N PHE A 58 2.30 0.45 -15.22
CA PHE A 58 3.34 1.24 -14.55
C PHE A 58 4.42 0.43 -13.82
N GLY A 59 4.17 -0.85 -13.55
CA GLY A 59 5.14 -1.72 -12.85
C GLY A 59 4.99 -1.59 -11.34
N ARG A 60 6.10 -1.30 -10.64
CA ARG A 60 6.10 -1.11 -9.17
C ARG A 60 5.91 0.36 -8.83
N VAL A 61 4.98 0.65 -7.94
CA VAL A 61 4.63 2.01 -7.50
C VAL A 61 4.74 2.07 -5.98
N TYR A 62 5.55 2.99 -5.46
CA TYR A 62 5.63 3.24 -4.03
C TYR A 62 4.78 4.46 -3.66
N LEU A 63 3.85 4.27 -2.74
CA LEU A 63 2.99 5.33 -2.21
C LEU A 63 3.38 5.62 -0.75
N PRO A 64 4.02 6.77 -0.46
CA PRO A 64 4.35 7.14 0.91
C PRO A 64 3.09 7.47 1.72
N GLN A 65 3.21 7.42 3.04
CA GLN A 65 2.08 7.64 3.96
C GLN A 65 1.33 8.94 3.69
N TRP A 66 2.04 10.05 3.44
CA TRP A 66 1.40 11.33 3.17
C TRP A 66 0.49 11.29 1.93
N SER A 67 0.86 10.51 0.88
CA SER A 67 0.04 10.42 -0.33
C SER A 67 -1.20 9.58 -0.10
N LEU A 68 -1.08 8.53 0.72
CA LEU A 68 -2.19 7.66 1.10
C LEU A 68 -3.24 8.37 1.97
N VAL A 69 -2.86 9.44 2.68
CA VAL A 69 -3.82 10.31 3.39
C VAL A 69 -4.60 11.20 2.41
N GLN A 70 -3.95 11.66 1.34
CA GLN A 70 -4.58 12.55 0.34
C GLN A 70 -5.43 11.80 -0.68
N ASP A 71 -4.95 10.67 -1.20
CA ASP A 71 -5.66 9.78 -2.12
C ASP A 71 -5.58 8.34 -1.59
N PRO A 72 -6.50 7.97 -0.66
CA PRO A 72 -6.51 6.64 -0.07
C PRO A 72 -6.80 5.56 -1.11
N LEU A 73 -6.09 4.44 -0.96
CA LEU A 73 -6.38 3.23 -1.74
C LEU A 73 -7.81 2.76 -1.48
N ARG A 74 -8.48 2.30 -2.54
CA ARG A 74 -9.81 1.68 -2.43
C ARG A 74 -9.66 0.18 -2.51
N PHE A 75 -10.11 -0.52 -1.49
CA PHE A 75 -10.14 -1.98 -1.47
C PHE A 75 -11.04 -2.52 -2.59
N VAL A 76 -10.57 -3.55 -3.31
CA VAL A 76 -11.34 -4.28 -4.33
C VAL A 76 -11.60 -5.70 -3.85
N SER A 77 -10.54 -6.43 -3.53
CA SER A 77 -10.66 -7.80 -3.07
C SER A 77 -9.40 -8.25 -2.33
N ARG A 78 -9.58 -9.23 -1.47
CA ARG A 78 -8.52 -10.02 -0.84
C ARG A 78 -8.85 -11.47 -1.17
N GLU A 79 -7.95 -12.17 -1.86
CA GLU A 79 -8.11 -13.62 -1.94
C GLU A 79 -8.00 -14.14 -0.51
N GLN A 80 -9.08 -14.73 0.01
CA GLN A 80 -9.00 -15.49 1.24
C GLN A 80 -8.02 -16.62 0.96
N GLN A 81 -6.85 -16.58 1.61
CA GLN A 81 -5.96 -17.72 1.63
C GLN A 81 -6.76 -18.86 2.28
N ALA A 82 -7.17 -19.81 1.45
CA ALA A 82 -7.84 -21.04 1.86
C ALA A 82 -6.87 -21.96 2.61
#